data_AF-A0A220UA91-F1
#
_entry.id   AF-A0A220UA91-F1
#
_cell.length_a   1.000
_cell.length_b   1.000
_cell.length_c   1.000
_cell.angle_alpha   90.00
_cell.angle_beta   90.00
_cell.angle_gamma   90.00
#
_symmetry.space_group_name_H-M   'P 1'
#
loop_
_entity.id
_entity.type
_entity.pdbx_description
1 polymer ?
#
loop_
_entity_poly.entity_id
_entity_poly.type
_entity_poly.pdbx_seq_one_letter_code
_entity_poly.pdbx_strand_id
1 'polypeptide(L)'
;MHRRYVGIDLAAQPRSTALALLRETGESCVLDEVRVGAEDASLIDAVTGAAKTGVDVPLGWPRRFVELLAAHAAHEQPAPESTGDDWRRGLAMRVTDLEVRRRTGLTPLSVATDRIAHPALRWAGIEARLRERGLDVPREGSGVICEVYPAAALLTWGLAHRGYKGVKNQVPRAALVASLSGRVPFLDWNGHQALCSRDDDALDAVIAALVAREVDQGRASPPRAEDLELARQEGWIWLPRTDPGGIDG
;
A
#
# COMPACT_ATOMS: atom_id res chain seq x y z
N MET A 1 10.06 -17.27 17.01
CA MET A 1 8.69 -17.27 16.44
C MET A 1 8.80 -16.83 14.99
N HIS A 2 8.20 -17.54 14.03
CA HIS A 2 8.22 -17.11 12.63
C HIS A 2 7.29 -15.93 12.43
N ARG A 3 7.81 -14.77 12.00
CA ARG A 3 6.98 -13.62 11.62
C ARG A 3 6.39 -13.85 10.25
N ARG A 4 5.14 -13.41 10.08
CA ARG A 4 4.42 -13.46 8.80
C ARG A 4 4.11 -12.04 8.38
N TYR A 5 4.47 -11.70 7.15
CA TYR A 5 4.15 -10.44 6.52
C TYR A 5 3.21 -10.69 5.37
N VAL A 6 2.17 -9.88 5.28
CA VAL A 6 1.18 -9.99 4.21
C VAL A 6 1.30 -8.76 3.33
N GLY A 7 1.15 -8.95 2.03
CA GLY A 7 1.02 -7.88 1.07
C GLY A 7 -0.27 -8.04 0.28
N ILE A 8 -0.99 -6.94 0.12
CA ILE A 8 -2.26 -6.90 -0.61
C ILE A 8 -2.15 -5.82 -1.67
N ASP A 9 -2.29 -6.21 -2.93
CA ASP A 9 -2.62 -5.27 -4.01
C ASP A 9 -4.13 -5.30 -4.20
N LEU A 10 -4.81 -4.20 -3.80
CA LEU A 10 -6.27 -4.19 -3.68
C LEU A 10 -6.93 -3.51 -4.87
N ALA A 11 -7.74 -4.27 -5.60
CA ALA A 11 -8.65 -3.73 -6.59
C ALA A 11 -10.10 -3.66 -6.09
N ALA A 12 -10.95 -2.95 -6.84
CA ALA A 12 -12.39 -2.90 -6.58
C ALA A 12 -13.07 -4.27 -6.70
N GLN A 13 -12.47 -5.21 -7.45
CA GLN A 13 -13.00 -6.55 -7.69
C GLN A 13 -11.97 -7.62 -7.27
N PRO A 14 -12.40 -8.73 -6.66
CA PRO A 14 -11.50 -9.81 -6.24
C PRO A 14 -10.58 -10.34 -7.35
N ARG A 15 -11.07 -10.46 -8.59
CA ARG A 15 -10.32 -11.01 -9.73
C ARG A 15 -9.03 -10.26 -10.08
N SER A 16 -8.88 -9.02 -9.63
CA SER A 16 -7.69 -8.18 -9.80
C SER A 16 -7.09 -7.79 -8.44
N THR A 17 -7.38 -8.58 -7.40
CA THR A 17 -6.80 -8.41 -6.07
C THR A 17 -5.81 -9.52 -5.84
N ALA A 18 -4.61 -9.15 -5.47
CA ALA A 18 -3.56 -10.10 -5.16
C ALA A 18 -3.18 -10.08 -3.68
N LEU A 19 -2.73 -11.23 -3.21
CA LEU A 19 -2.26 -11.48 -1.86
C LEU A 19 -0.90 -12.18 -1.95
N ALA A 20 0.04 -11.75 -1.13
CA ALA A 20 1.32 -12.42 -0.91
C ALA A 20 1.53 -12.69 0.59
N LEU A 21 1.97 -13.89 0.95
CA LEU A 21 2.34 -14.27 2.31
C LEU A 21 3.84 -14.55 2.36
N LEU A 22 4.56 -13.69 3.07
CA LEU A 22 5.97 -13.83 3.33
C LEU A 22 6.19 -14.34 4.75
N ARG A 23 6.96 -15.41 4.93
CA ARG A 23 7.33 -15.94 6.24
C ARG A 23 8.82 -15.78 6.48
N GLU A 24 9.18 -15.13 7.57
CA GLU A 24 10.57 -14.98 7.99
C GLU A 24 11.05 -16.25 8.73
N THR A 25 12.19 -16.78 8.28
CA THR A 25 12.80 -18.02 8.75
C THR A 25 14.28 -17.81 9.04
N GLY A 26 14.60 -17.31 10.24
CA GLY A 26 15.99 -17.00 10.58
C GLY A 26 16.53 -15.92 9.64
N GLU A 27 17.57 -16.22 8.89
CA GLU A 27 18.26 -15.32 7.95
C GLU A 27 17.66 -15.31 6.53
N SER A 28 16.47 -15.88 6.34
CA SER A 28 15.76 -15.81 5.05
C SER A 28 14.29 -15.47 5.22
N CYS A 29 13.65 -15.10 4.12
CA CYS A 29 12.21 -15.03 4.02
C CYS A 29 11.75 -15.96 2.89
N VAL A 30 10.71 -16.75 3.13
CA VAL A 30 10.10 -17.63 2.14
C VAL A 30 8.75 -17.08 1.75
N LEU A 31 8.50 -16.97 0.45
CA LEU A 31 7.20 -16.61 -0.09
C LEU A 31 6.30 -17.85 -0.08
N ASP A 32 5.52 -18.01 0.99
CA ASP A 32 4.68 -19.20 1.21
C ASP A 32 3.48 -19.24 0.25
N GLU A 33 2.94 -18.07 -0.12
CA GLU A 33 1.81 -17.94 -1.03
C GLU A 33 1.91 -16.66 -1.86
N VAL A 34 1.56 -16.76 -3.14
CA VAL A 34 1.11 -15.62 -3.96
C VAL A 34 -0.12 -16.05 -4.73
N ARG A 35 -1.18 -15.25 -4.65
CA ARG A 35 -2.45 -15.55 -5.32
C ARG A 35 -3.12 -14.27 -5.83
N VAL A 36 -3.61 -14.35 -7.05
CA VAL A 36 -4.51 -13.35 -7.66
C VAL A 36 -5.95 -13.89 -7.58
N GLY A 37 -6.93 -13.01 -7.45
CA GLY A 37 -8.33 -13.41 -7.25
C GLY A 37 -8.74 -13.43 -5.78
N ALA A 38 -8.15 -12.60 -4.92
CA ALA A 38 -8.39 -12.64 -3.48
C ALA A 38 -9.71 -12.00 -3.06
N GLU A 39 -10.55 -12.81 -2.40
CA GLU A 39 -11.81 -12.39 -1.79
C GLU A 39 -11.60 -11.83 -0.38
N ASP A 40 -12.52 -10.99 0.08
CA ASP A 40 -12.40 -10.28 1.36
C ASP A 40 -12.19 -11.23 2.55
N ALA A 41 -12.86 -12.38 2.57
CA ALA A 41 -12.70 -13.36 3.66
C ALA A 41 -11.24 -13.84 3.76
N SER A 42 -10.63 -14.18 2.62
CA SER A 42 -9.23 -14.62 2.57
C SER A 42 -8.25 -13.51 2.95
N LEU A 43 -8.54 -12.25 2.59
CA LEU A 43 -7.72 -11.11 2.99
C LEU A 43 -7.77 -10.91 4.52
N ILE A 44 -8.96 -10.96 5.10
CA ILE A 44 -9.17 -10.77 6.55
C ILE A 44 -8.48 -11.89 7.34
N ASP A 45 -8.60 -13.14 6.90
CA ASP A 45 -7.96 -14.28 7.56
C ASP A 45 -6.43 -14.16 7.49
N ALA A 46 -5.87 -13.72 6.36
CA ALA A 46 -4.43 -13.49 6.21
C ALA A 46 -3.93 -12.38 7.15
N VAL A 47 -4.64 -11.24 7.22
CA VAL A 47 -4.29 -10.11 8.11
C VAL A 47 -4.31 -10.53 9.57
N THR A 48 -5.27 -11.36 9.98
CA THR A 48 -5.43 -11.80 11.38
C THR A 48 -4.21 -12.56 11.91
N GLY A 49 -3.49 -13.29 11.04
CA GLY A 49 -2.29 -14.04 11.41
C GLY A 49 -0.96 -13.33 11.13
N ALA A 50 -0.99 -12.07 10.68
CA ALA A 50 0.19 -11.34 10.25
C ALA A 50 0.81 -10.53 11.40
N ALA A 51 2.14 -10.41 11.39
CA ALA A 51 2.85 -9.41 12.18
C ALA A 51 2.62 -8.01 11.61
N LYS A 52 2.62 -7.89 10.27
CA LYS A 52 2.32 -6.67 9.54
C LYS A 52 1.76 -6.97 8.16
N THR A 53 0.85 -6.12 7.69
CA THR A 53 0.24 -6.19 6.37
C THR A 53 0.40 -4.87 5.61
N GLY A 54 1.04 -4.93 4.45
CA GLY A 54 1.11 -3.82 3.50
C GLY A 54 -0.09 -3.86 2.56
N VAL A 55 -0.79 -2.73 2.40
CA VAL A 55 -1.97 -2.64 1.54
C VAL A 55 -1.78 -1.53 0.51
N ASP A 56 -1.75 -1.87 -0.78
CA ASP A 56 -1.70 -0.90 -1.89
C ASP A 56 -3.11 -0.38 -2.18
N VAL A 57 -3.58 0.49 -1.30
CA VAL A 57 -4.82 1.25 -1.47
C VAL A 57 -4.83 2.44 -0.49
N PRO A 58 -5.40 3.60 -0.87
CA PRO A 58 -5.68 4.65 0.08
C PRO A 58 -6.53 4.15 1.25
N LEU A 59 -6.05 4.30 2.48
CA LEU A 59 -6.77 3.84 3.68
C LEU A 59 -7.84 4.82 4.16
N GLY A 60 -7.85 6.06 3.65
CA GLY A 60 -8.78 7.11 4.02
C GLY A 60 -8.89 8.18 2.93
N TRP A 61 -9.74 9.18 3.18
CA TRP A 61 -9.98 10.32 2.29
C TRP A 61 -9.40 11.61 2.89
N PRO A 62 -9.08 12.62 2.07
CA PRO A 62 -8.66 13.93 2.58
C PRO A 62 -9.70 14.51 3.53
N ARG A 63 -9.28 15.00 4.70
CA ARG A 63 -10.19 15.57 5.71
C ARG A 63 -11.07 16.67 5.09
N ARG A 64 -10.44 17.58 4.33
CA ARG A 64 -11.13 18.71 3.69
C ARG A 64 -12.16 18.26 2.64
N PHE A 65 -11.94 17.12 1.99
CA PHE A 65 -12.90 16.54 1.06
C PHE A 65 -14.15 16.04 1.78
N VAL A 66 -13.95 15.33 2.90
CA VAL A 66 -15.06 14.84 3.73
C VAL A 66 -15.88 16.00 4.31
N GLU A 67 -15.22 17.03 4.82
CA GLU A 67 -15.85 18.26 5.32
C GLU A 67 -16.66 18.96 4.21
N LEU A 68 -16.10 19.09 3.01
CA LEU A 68 -16.80 19.66 1.85
C LEU A 68 -18.06 18.86 1.51
N LEU A 69 -17.97 17.53 1.45
CA LEU A 69 -19.13 16.68 1.12
C LEU A 69 -20.24 16.79 2.16
N ALA A 70 -19.88 16.82 3.45
CA ALA A 70 -20.83 16.97 4.54
C ALA A 70 -21.56 18.33 4.46
N ALA A 71 -20.81 19.42 4.32
CA ALA A 71 -21.38 20.77 4.22
C ALA A 71 -22.20 20.95 2.93
N HIS A 72 -21.75 20.39 1.80
CA HIS A 72 -22.49 20.43 0.55
C HIS A 72 -23.81 19.67 0.65
N ALA A 73 -23.82 18.48 1.24
CA ALA A 73 -25.03 17.67 1.45
C ALA A 73 -26.04 18.34 2.38
N ALA A 74 -25.56 19.10 3.38
CA ALA A 74 -26.39 19.87 4.30
C ALA A 74 -26.86 21.23 3.73
N HIS A 75 -26.42 21.61 2.52
CA HIS A 75 -26.60 22.97 1.99
C HIS A 75 -25.97 24.09 2.85
N GLU A 76 -24.91 23.77 3.58
CA GLU A 76 -24.18 24.67 4.51
C GLU A 76 -22.81 25.09 3.98
N GLN A 77 -22.46 24.69 2.75
CA GLN A 77 -21.15 24.99 2.18
C GLN A 77 -20.97 26.50 2.00
N PRO A 78 -19.95 27.12 2.65
CA PRO A 78 -19.65 28.52 2.41
C PRO A 78 -19.13 28.72 0.98
N ALA A 79 -19.45 29.88 0.41
CA ALA A 79 -18.90 30.27 -0.89
C ALA A 79 -17.36 30.30 -0.80
N PRO A 80 -16.64 29.50 -1.62
CA PRO A 80 -15.18 29.51 -1.58
C PRO A 80 -14.66 30.80 -2.22
N GLU A 81 -13.53 31.29 -1.74
CA GLU A 81 -12.84 32.47 -2.32
C GLU A 81 -12.40 32.23 -3.77
N SER A 82 -12.15 30.96 -4.14
CA SER A 82 -11.74 30.54 -5.48
C SER A 82 -12.19 29.11 -5.75
N THR A 83 -12.44 28.80 -7.03
CA THR A 83 -12.66 27.43 -7.51
C THR A 83 -11.48 26.91 -8.32
N GLY A 84 -10.32 27.59 -8.28
CA GLY A 84 -9.13 27.30 -9.07
C GLY A 84 -8.39 26.01 -8.68
N ASP A 85 -7.29 25.73 -9.39
CA ASP A 85 -6.54 24.47 -9.26
C ASP A 85 -6.03 24.20 -7.84
N ASP A 86 -5.49 25.21 -7.15
CA ASP A 86 -4.94 25.02 -5.81
C ASP A 86 -6.02 24.69 -4.79
N TRP A 87 -7.20 25.31 -4.92
CA TRP A 87 -8.35 25.00 -4.09
C TRP A 87 -8.82 23.56 -4.32
N ARG A 88 -9.00 23.15 -5.59
CA ARG A 88 -9.39 21.78 -5.94
C ARG A 88 -8.35 20.75 -5.50
N ARG A 89 -7.06 21.02 -5.67
CA ARG A 89 -5.97 20.12 -5.27
C ARG A 89 -5.91 19.97 -3.76
N GLY A 90 -6.12 21.06 -3.01
CA GLY A 90 -6.18 21.04 -1.54
C GLY A 90 -7.38 20.27 -0.97
N LEU A 91 -8.40 20.02 -1.79
CA LEU A 91 -9.50 19.11 -1.48
C LEU A 91 -9.18 17.68 -1.91
N ALA A 92 -8.58 17.49 -3.08
CA ALA A 92 -8.42 16.18 -3.70
C ALA A 92 -7.28 15.33 -3.11
N MET A 93 -6.18 15.94 -2.68
CA MET A 93 -4.98 15.24 -2.24
C MET A 93 -4.91 15.11 -0.72
N ARG A 94 -4.47 13.95 -0.21
CA ARG A 94 -4.13 13.78 1.21
C ARG A 94 -2.77 14.35 1.52
N VAL A 95 -2.50 14.61 2.80
CA VAL A 95 -1.18 15.05 3.27
C VAL A 95 -0.08 14.07 2.87
N THR A 96 -0.37 12.77 2.94
CA THR A 96 0.60 11.72 2.56
C THR A 96 0.91 11.73 1.07
N ASP A 97 -0.05 12.09 0.21
CA ASP A 97 0.16 12.09 -1.24
C ASP A 97 1.10 13.25 -1.64
N LEU A 98 0.93 14.40 -0.98
CA LEU A 98 1.81 15.56 -1.12
C LEU A 98 3.23 15.25 -0.62
N GLU A 99 3.35 14.51 0.48
CA GLU A 99 4.65 14.09 1.02
C GLU A 99 5.36 13.10 0.09
N VAL A 100 4.64 12.12 -0.47
CA VAL A 100 5.20 11.21 -1.49
C VAL A 100 5.72 12.00 -2.68
N ARG A 101 4.94 12.96 -3.19
CA ARG A 101 5.37 13.84 -4.29
C ARG A 101 6.60 14.65 -3.93
N ARG A 102 6.66 15.22 -2.72
CA ARG A 102 7.82 15.99 -2.25
C ARG A 102 9.09 15.14 -2.18
N ARG A 103 8.99 13.88 -1.73
CA ARG A 103 10.14 12.98 -1.56
C ARG A 103 10.60 12.29 -2.83
N THR A 104 9.65 11.94 -3.71
CA THR A 104 9.92 11.01 -4.82
C THR A 104 9.67 11.63 -6.20
N GLY A 105 8.97 12.76 -6.28
CA GLY A 105 8.46 13.32 -7.54
C GLY A 105 7.28 12.54 -8.14
N LEU A 106 6.90 11.38 -7.59
CA LEU A 106 5.71 10.64 -8.01
C LEU A 106 4.45 11.31 -7.46
N THR A 107 3.39 11.35 -8.25
CA THR A 107 2.10 11.86 -7.80
C THR A 107 1.14 10.69 -7.67
N PRO A 108 0.79 10.27 -6.42
CA PRO A 108 -0.28 9.30 -6.21
C PRO A 108 -1.59 9.75 -6.83
N LEU A 109 -2.45 8.80 -7.18
CA LEU A 109 -3.82 9.09 -7.61
C LEU A 109 -4.62 9.65 -6.44
N SER A 110 -5.50 10.61 -6.71
CA SER A 110 -6.42 11.18 -5.73
C SER A 110 -7.54 10.17 -5.42
N VAL A 111 -7.61 9.70 -4.17
CA VAL A 111 -8.73 8.87 -3.70
C VAL A 111 -10.08 9.59 -3.74
N ALA A 112 -10.06 10.93 -3.75
CA ALA A 112 -11.27 11.74 -3.81
C ALA A 112 -11.84 11.85 -5.23
N THR A 113 -10.99 11.85 -6.26
CA THR A 113 -11.38 12.26 -7.62
C THR A 113 -10.96 11.30 -8.73
N ASP A 114 -10.12 10.29 -8.46
CA ASP A 114 -9.70 9.27 -9.42
C ASP A 114 -10.36 7.90 -9.16
N ARG A 115 -10.20 6.97 -10.10
CA ARG A 115 -10.79 5.62 -10.03
C ARG A 115 -10.31 4.77 -8.85
N ILE A 116 -9.22 5.17 -8.19
CA ILE A 116 -8.71 4.52 -6.98
C ILE A 116 -9.69 4.65 -5.78
N ALA A 117 -10.69 5.52 -5.88
CA ALA A 117 -11.80 5.58 -4.93
C ALA A 117 -12.56 4.24 -4.80
N HIS A 118 -12.73 3.48 -5.88
CA HIS A 118 -13.47 2.21 -5.85
C HIS A 118 -12.80 1.12 -4.97
N PRO A 119 -11.50 0.81 -5.13
CA PRO A 119 -10.83 -0.09 -4.18
C PRO A 119 -10.79 0.48 -2.77
N ALA A 120 -10.64 1.80 -2.58
CA ALA A 120 -10.68 2.40 -1.25
C ALA A 120 -12.04 2.22 -0.54
N LEU A 121 -13.16 2.31 -1.28
CA LEU A 121 -14.49 2.00 -0.74
C LEU A 121 -14.60 0.54 -0.30
N ARG A 122 -14.05 -0.40 -1.09
CA ARG A 122 -13.97 -1.81 -0.69
C ARG A 122 -13.11 -1.98 0.56
N TRP A 123 -11.95 -1.31 0.61
CA TRP A 123 -11.08 -1.33 1.78
C TRP A 123 -11.79 -0.84 3.04
N ALA A 124 -12.55 0.25 2.99
CA ALA A 124 -13.30 0.75 4.14
C ALA A 124 -14.24 -0.33 4.75
N GLY A 125 -14.86 -1.16 3.90
CA GLY A 125 -15.65 -2.31 4.35
C GLY A 125 -14.82 -3.42 4.98
N ILE A 126 -13.67 -3.76 4.39
CA ILE A 126 -12.73 -4.76 4.94
C ILE A 126 -12.16 -4.28 6.28
N GLU A 127 -11.75 -3.01 6.37
CA GLU A 127 -11.23 -2.34 7.56
C GLU A 127 -12.24 -2.40 8.70
N ALA A 128 -13.53 -2.15 8.43
CA ALA A 128 -14.60 -2.28 9.43
C ALA A 128 -14.72 -3.73 9.96
N ARG A 129 -14.68 -4.73 9.07
CA ARG A 129 -14.74 -6.15 9.46
C ARG A 129 -13.50 -6.61 10.26
N LEU A 130 -12.33 -6.05 9.98
CA LEU A 130 -11.12 -6.28 10.78
C LEU A 130 -11.28 -5.72 12.20
N ARG A 131 -11.85 -4.52 12.34
CA ARG A 131 -12.17 -3.94 13.66
C ARG A 131 -13.20 -4.75 14.43
N GLU A 132 -14.23 -5.28 13.77
CA GLU A 132 -15.22 -6.18 14.39
C GLU A 132 -14.58 -7.46 14.94
N ARG A 133 -13.49 -7.94 14.31
CA ARG A 133 -12.68 -9.06 14.80
C ARG A 133 -11.67 -8.67 15.89
N GLY A 134 -11.67 -7.41 16.32
CA GLY A 134 -10.81 -6.90 17.39
C GLY A 134 -9.38 -6.56 16.96
N LEU A 135 -9.10 -6.44 15.66
CA LEU A 135 -7.78 -6.03 15.20
C LEU A 135 -7.61 -4.50 15.28
N ASP A 136 -6.43 -4.08 15.71
CA ASP A 136 -6.02 -2.68 15.68
C ASP A 136 -5.50 -2.30 14.29
N VAL A 137 -6.29 -1.51 13.56
CA VAL A 137 -6.03 -1.08 12.18
C VAL A 137 -6.05 0.46 12.05
N PRO A 138 -5.13 1.17 12.72
CA PRO A 138 -5.02 2.61 12.58
C PRO A 138 -4.41 2.94 11.22
N ARG A 139 -5.01 3.90 10.52
CA ARG A 139 -4.64 4.24 9.13
C ARG A 139 -3.25 4.85 8.99
N GLU A 140 -2.72 5.44 10.04
CA GLU A 140 -1.35 5.94 10.08
C GLU A 140 -0.31 4.80 10.11
N GLY A 141 -0.74 3.58 10.44
CA GLY A 141 0.04 2.37 10.26
C GLY A 141 0.83 1.90 11.48
N SER A 142 0.47 2.29 12.70
CA SER A 142 1.08 1.76 13.94
C SER A 142 0.61 0.36 14.33
N GLY A 143 -0.58 -0.07 13.89
CA GLY A 143 -1.15 -1.39 14.16
C GLY A 143 -0.73 -2.45 13.14
N VAL A 144 -1.60 -3.42 12.86
CA VAL A 144 -1.25 -4.56 11.97
C VAL A 144 -1.19 -4.18 10.49
N ILE A 145 -1.83 -3.09 10.07
CA ILE A 145 -1.80 -2.61 8.67
C ILE A 145 -0.81 -1.46 8.48
N CYS A 146 -0.35 -1.26 7.25
CA CYS A 146 0.26 -0.04 6.77
C CYS A 146 -0.09 0.18 5.29
N GLU A 147 -0.40 1.42 4.91
CA GLU A 147 -0.56 1.78 3.51
C GLU A 147 0.80 1.75 2.82
N VAL A 148 0.86 1.17 1.63
CA VAL A 148 2.08 1.09 0.83
C VAL A 148 1.83 1.60 -0.58
N TYR A 149 2.91 1.91 -1.30
CA TYR A 149 2.84 2.31 -2.70
C TYR A 149 3.99 1.65 -3.47
N PRO A 150 3.77 0.49 -4.12
CA PRO A 150 4.80 -0.33 -4.76
C PRO A 150 5.71 0.45 -5.71
N ALA A 151 5.15 1.31 -6.57
CA ALA A 151 5.96 2.12 -7.47
C ALA A 151 6.90 3.10 -6.72
N ALA A 152 6.46 3.70 -5.61
CA ALA A 152 7.32 4.54 -4.81
C ALA A 152 8.39 3.73 -4.05
N ALA A 153 8.03 2.56 -3.53
CA ALA A 153 8.99 1.65 -2.89
C ALA A 153 10.09 1.19 -3.86
N LEU A 154 9.71 0.75 -5.07
CA LEU A 154 10.64 0.38 -6.14
C LEU A 154 11.58 1.54 -6.50
N LEU A 155 11.03 2.76 -6.63
CA LEU A 155 11.85 3.94 -6.89
C LEU A 155 12.85 4.19 -5.76
N THR A 156 12.43 4.07 -4.50
CA THR A 156 13.32 4.24 -3.34
C THR A 156 14.42 3.18 -3.31
N TRP A 157 14.15 1.96 -3.75
CA TRP A 157 15.15 0.89 -3.86
C TRP A 157 16.03 0.97 -5.12
N GLY A 158 15.85 1.99 -5.97
CA GLY A 158 16.62 2.16 -7.20
C GLY A 158 16.22 1.19 -8.33
N LEU A 159 15.01 0.65 -8.27
CA LEU A 159 14.48 -0.31 -9.25
C LEU A 159 13.58 0.37 -10.28
N ALA A 160 13.33 -0.34 -11.38
CA ALA A 160 12.36 0.09 -12.38
C ALA A 160 10.96 0.17 -11.75
N HIS A 161 10.37 1.37 -11.73
CA HIS A 161 9.10 1.64 -11.04
C HIS A 161 7.95 2.03 -11.99
N ARG A 162 8.21 2.04 -13.31
CA ARG A 162 7.24 2.38 -14.37
C ARG A 162 7.30 1.35 -15.48
N GLY A 163 6.19 1.20 -16.20
CA GLY A 163 6.14 0.40 -17.42
C GLY A 163 6.17 -1.12 -17.20
N TYR A 164 6.03 -1.61 -15.97
CA TYR A 164 5.90 -3.04 -15.68
C TYR A 164 4.44 -3.52 -15.55
N LYS A 165 3.47 -2.60 -15.45
CA LYS A 165 2.03 -2.93 -15.30
C LYS A 165 1.36 -3.28 -16.62
N GLY A 166 0.41 -4.22 -16.59
CA GLY A 166 -0.39 -4.66 -17.73
C GLY A 166 0.21 -5.81 -18.56
N VAL A 167 -0.66 -6.53 -19.26
CA VAL A 167 -0.36 -7.79 -19.99
C VAL A 167 0.80 -7.65 -21.00
N LYS A 168 0.92 -6.49 -21.64
CA LYS A 168 1.95 -6.23 -22.67
C LYS A 168 3.36 -6.06 -22.10
N ASN A 169 3.49 -5.88 -20.78
CA ASN A 169 4.75 -5.51 -20.12
C ASN A 169 5.38 -6.68 -19.34
N GLN A 170 5.06 -7.92 -19.72
CA GLN A 170 5.64 -9.13 -19.12
C GLN A 170 7.17 -9.14 -19.16
N VAL A 171 7.80 -8.70 -20.26
CA VAL A 171 9.27 -8.70 -20.39
C VAL A 171 9.92 -7.68 -19.41
N PRO A 172 9.53 -6.39 -19.40
CA PRO A 172 9.98 -5.46 -18.37
C PRO A 172 9.73 -5.95 -16.94
N ARG A 173 8.57 -6.57 -16.68
CA ARG A 173 8.22 -7.11 -15.36
C ARG A 173 9.10 -8.28 -14.95
N ALA A 174 9.42 -9.20 -15.86
CA ALA A 174 10.36 -10.29 -15.58
C ALA A 174 11.77 -9.76 -15.23
N ALA A 175 12.23 -8.72 -15.94
CA ALA A 175 13.50 -8.06 -15.62
C ALA A 175 13.47 -7.36 -14.24
N LEU A 176 12.32 -6.77 -13.87
CA LEU A 176 12.10 -6.21 -12.55
C LEU A 176 12.14 -7.30 -11.46
N VAL A 177 11.48 -8.44 -11.65
CA VAL A 177 11.54 -9.59 -10.71
C VAL A 177 12.98 -10.05 -10.50
N ALA A 178 13.78 -10.16 -11.56
CA ALA A 178 15.19 -10.52 -11.46
C ALA A 178 16.00 -9.47 -10.68
N SER A 179 15.79 -8.18 -10.98
CA SER A 179 16.46 -7.07 -10.30
C SER A 179 16.08 -6.99 -8.81
N LEU A 180 14.80 -7.20 -8.50
CA LEU A 180 14.30 -7.28 -7.14
C LEU A 180 14.92 -8.46 -6.39
N SER A 181 15.03 -9.63 -7.02
CA SER A 181 15.70 -10.80 -6.43
C SER A 181 17.15 -10.51 -6.06
N GLY A 182 17.89 -9.76 -6.90
CA GLY A 182 19.24 -9.32 -6.58
C GLY A 182 19.28 -8.29 -5.44
N ARG A 183 18.21 -7.51 -5.26
CA ARG A 183 18.10 -6.48 -4.23
C ARG A 183 17.68 -7.03 -2.86
N VAL A 184 16.91 -8.11 -2.84
CA VAL A 184 16.49 -8.82 -1.62
C VAL A 184 16.95 -10.30 -1.68
N PRO A 185 18.27 -10.57 -1.60
CA PRO A 185 18.81 -11.92 -1.77
C PRO A 185 18.36 -12.90 -0.66
N PHE A 186 17.80 -12.39 0.44
CA PHE A 186 17.21 -13.18 1.50
C PHE A 186 15.81 -13.75 1.14
N LEU A 187 15.20 -13.30 0.04
CA LEU A 187 13.89 -13.77 -0.42
C LEU A 187 14.02 -15.05 -1.25
N ASP A 188 13.54 -16.15 -0.69
CA ASP A 188 13.20 -17.34 -1.45
C ASP A 188 11.78 -17.18 -2.03
N TRP A 189 11.72 -17.11 -3.36
CA TRP A 189 10.46 -16.98 -4.09
C TRP A 189 9.61 -18.25 -4.09
N ASN A 190 10.18 -19.40 -3.73
CA ASN A 190 9.47 -20.68 -3.60
C ASN A 190 8.60 -21.01 -4.84
N GLY A 191 9.12 -20.73 -6.04
CA GLY A 191 8.42 -20.99 -7.31
C GLY A 191 7.47 -19.89 -7.80
N HIS A 192 7.21 -18.82 -7.02
CA HIS A 192 6.25 -17.77 -7.38
C HIS A 192 6.78 -16.71 -8.37
N GLN A 193 8.06 -16.75 -8.77
CA GLN A 193 8.67 -15.81 -9.74
C GLN A 193 7.93 -15.77 -11.08
N ALA A 194 7.50 -16.93 -11.58
CA ALA A 194 6.83 -17.03 -12.88
C ALA A 194 5.46 -16.34 -12.86
N LEU A 195 4.73 -16.43 -11.74
CA LEU A 195 3.47 -15.72 -11.54
C LEU A 195 3.70 -14.21 -11.49
N CYS A 196 4.62 -13.76 -10.65
CA CYS A 196 4.95 -12.33 -10.51
C CYS A 196 5.52 -11.70 -11.79
N SER A 197 6.12 -12.52 -12.67
CA SER A 197 6.56 -12.06 -13.98
C SER A 197 5.39 -11.88 -14.95
N ARG A 198 4.34 -12.69 -14.84
CA ARG A 198 3.17 -12.70 -15.74
C ARG A 198 2.08 -11.72 -15.31
N ASP A 199 1.97 -11.44 -14.02
CA ASP A 199 0.88 -10.66 -13.43
C ASP A 199 1.45 -9.56 -12.53
N ASP A 200 1.09 -8.31 -12.81
CA ASP A 200 1.56 -7.16 -12.02
C ASP A 200 0.91 -7.06 -10.65
N ASP A 201 -0.35 -7.45 -10.52
CA ASP A 201 -1.05 -7.41 -9.23
C ASP A 201 -0.33 -8.37 -8.26
N ALA A 202 0.04 -9.57 -8.75
CA ALA A 202 0.84 -10.54 -8.00
C ALA A 202 2.19 -9.97 -7.52
N LEU A 203 2.91 -9.25 -8.40
CA LEU A 203 4.20 -8.65 -8.05
C LEU A 203 4.02 -7.51 -7.03
N ASP A 204 3.00 -6.67 -7.21
CA ASP A 204 2.72 -5.55 -6.30
C ASP A 204 2.34 -6.05 -4.90
N ALA A 205 1.62 -7.17 -4.80
CA ALA A 205 1.38 -7.83 -3.51
C ALA A 205 2.69 -8.30 -2.85
N VAL A 206 3.65 -8.86 -3.59
CA VAL A 206 4.96 -9.23 -3.03
C VAL A 206 5.74 -8.00 -2.54
N ILE A 207 5.75 -6.92 -3.34
CA ILE A 207 6.40 -5.67 -2.96
C ILE A 207 5.73 -5.09 -1.70
N ALA A 208 4.41 -5.14 -1.61
CA ALA A 208 3.66 -4.70 -0.45
C ALA A 208 4.04 -5.49 0.82
N ALA A 209 4.22 -6.81 0.72
CA ALA A 209 4.67 -7.65 1.83
C ALA A 209 6.10 -7.30 2.29
N LEU A 210 7.00 -7.03 1.33
CA LEU A 210 8.36 -6.59 1.64
C LEU A 210 8.36 -5.22 2.34
N VAL A 211 7.55 -4.27 1.87
CA VAL A 211 7.42 -2.96 2.55
C VAL A 211 6.82 -3.13 3.95
N ALA A 212 5.84 -4.01 4.13
CA ALA A 212 5.28 -4.31 5.46
C ALA A 212 6.35 -4.80 6.44
N ARG A 213 7.25 -5.67 5.97
CA ARG A 213 8.42 -6.11 6.75
C ARG A 213 9.34 -4.93 7.10
N GLU A 214 9.65 -4.05 6.15
CA GLU A 214 10.47 -2.86 6.44
C GLU A 214 9.80 -1.92 7.46
N VAL A 215 8.46 -1.80 7.44
CA VAL A 215 7.72 -1.03 8.46
C VAL A 215 7.85 -1.66 9.84
N ASP A 216 7.60 -2.97 9.95
CA ASP A 216 7.71 -3.72 11.20
C ASP A 216 9.13 -3.67 11.80
N GLN A 217 10.15 -3.60 10.93
CA GLN A 217 11.55 -3.52 11.34
C GLN A 217 12.07 -2.08 11.52
N GLY A 218 11.18 -1.07 11.45
CA GLY A 218 11.55 0.34 11.67
C GLY A 218 12.39 0.96 10.55
N ARG A 219 12.42 0.32 9.37
CA ARG A 219 13.17 0.72 8.18
C ARG A 219 12.30 1.37 7.10
N ALA A 220 11.14 1.89 7.51
CA ALA A 220 10.29 2.76 6.71
C ALA A 220 10.04 4.09 7.43
N SER A 221 9.56 5.09 6.70
CA SER A 221 9.33 6.44 7.21
C SER A 221 7.93 6.60 7.82
N PRO A 222 7.82 6.85 9.14
CA PRO A 222 6.53 7.15 9.77
C PRO A 222 6.00 8.53 9.36
N PRO A 223 4.73 8.85 9.69
CA PRO A 223 4.22 10.21 9.65
C PRO A 223 5.12 11.17 10.43
N ARG A 224 5.28 12.40 9.92
CA ARG A 224 5.90 13.48 10.70
C ARG A 224 4.97 13.87 11.84
N ALA A 225 5.52 14.39 12.94
CA ALA A 225 4.74 14.78 14.11
C ALA A 225 3.62 15.80 13.76
N GLU A 226 3.90 16.73 12.86
CA GLU A 226 2.95 17.73 12.35
C GLU A 226 1.82 17.14 11.49
N ASP A 227 2.06 16.00 10.84
CA ASP A 227 1.09 15.34 9.95
C ASP A 227 0.30 14.23 10.65
N LEU A 228 0.70 13.82 11.87
CA LEU A 228 0.17 12.62 12.54
C LEU A 228 -1.36 12.67 12.72
N GLU A 229 -1.91 13.83 13.02
CA GLU A 229 -3.35 13.99 13.18
C GLU A 229 -4.12 13.75 11.87
N LEU A 230 -3.58 14.24 10.76
CA LEU A 230 -4.15 13.99 9.43
C LEU A 230 -3.93 12.54 9.02
N ALA A 231 -2.73 11.98 9.22
CA ALA A 231 -2.41 10.59 8.94
C ALA A 231 -3.36 9.60 9.64
N ARG A 232 -3.78 9.89 10.87
CA ARG A 232 -4.76 9.07 11.60
C ARG A 232 -6.13 9.01 10.91
N GLN A 233 -6.51 10.06 10.18
CA GLN A 233 -7.79 10.14 9.48
C GLN A 233 -7.68 9.71 8.01
N GLU A 234 -6.69 10.24 7.30
CA GLU A 234 -6.49 10.14 5.86
C GLU A 234 -5.70 8.88 5.44
N GLY A 235 -4.90 8.33 6.36
CA GLY A 235 -3.89 7.31 6.06
C GLY A 235 -2.51 7.88 5.78
N TRP A 236 -1.51 7.00 5.82
CA TRP A 236 -0.11 7.36 5.55
C TRP A 236 0.61 6.29 4.73
N ILE A 237 1.11 6.67 3.55
CA ILE A 237 1.92 5.83 2.67
C ILE A 237 3.31 5.68 3.29
N TRP A 238 3.62 4.46 3.73
CA TRP A 238 4.94 4.14 4.25
C TRP A 238 5.93 3.93 3.11
N LEU A 239 6.95 4.79 3.07
CA LEU A 239 8.07 4.65 2.14
C LEU A 239 9.22 3.91 2.85
N PRO A 240 9.75 2.81 2.29
CA PRO A 240 10.93 2.15 2.84
C PRO A 240 12.15 3.07 2.75
N ARG A 241 13.23 2.75 3.46
CA ARG A 241 14.54 3.39 3.26
C ARG A 241 15.23 2.81 2.01
N THR A 242 16.27 3.49 1.54
CA THR A 242 16.94 3.21 0.24
C THR A 242 17.46 1.78 0.09
N ASP A 243 17.89 1.14 1.18
CA ASP A 243 18.22 -0.28 1.23
C ASP A 243 17.07 -1.03 1.91
N PRO A 244 16.44 -2.04 1.26
CA PRO A 244 15.69 -3.02 2.01
C PRO A 244 16.70 -3.71 2.92
N GLY A 245 16.55 -3.51 4.24
CA GLY A 245 17.59 -3.93 5.16
C GLY A 245 17.78 -5.44 5.12
N GLY A 246 19.00 -5.87 5.50
CA GLY A 246 19.28 -7.27 5.77
C GLY A 246 18.42 -7.81 6.92
N ILE A 247 18.66 -9.07 7.28
CA ILE A 247 18.13 -9.61 8.53
C ILE A 247 19.15 -9.30 9.61
N ASP A 248 18.76 -8.46 10.56
CA ASP A 248 19.56 -8.22 11.77
C ASP A 248 19.39 -9.45 12.68
N GLY A 249 20.50 -10.13 12.98
CA GLY A 249 20.55 -11.39 13.76
C GLY A 249 20.24 -11.23 15.24
#